data_AF-A0A7S2NTJ8-F1
#
_entry.id   AF-A0A7S2NTJ8-F1
#
_cell.length_a   1.000
_cell.length_b   1.000
_cell.length_c   1.000
_cell.angle_alpha   90.00
_cell.angle_beta   90.00
_cell.angle_gamma   90.00
#
_symmetry.space_group_name_H-M   'P 1'
#
loop_
_entity.id
_entity.type
_entity.pdbx_description
1 polymer ?
#
loop_
_entity_poly.entity_id
_entity_poly.type
_entity_poly.pdbx_seq_one_letter_code
_entity_poly.pdbx_strand_id
1 'polypeptide(L)'
;AVNTAEVGRFEPSAGVFKQAMWRDIAVGDLLLVAKGEPFPADTLVLASADPAGTFYVATKSMDGETNLKERAAPALVLDSLGSEADAAQTARPGGGAAGDQMQ
;
A
#
# COMPACT_ATOMS: atom_id res chain seq x y z
N ALA A 1 -19.14 -2.46 -2.58
CA ALA A 1 -18.33 -3.20 -3.57
C ALA A 1 -16.87 -2.97 -3.20
N VAL A 2 -16.27 -3.89 -2.44
CA VAL A 2 -14.95 -3.67 -1.80
C VAL A 2 -13.81 -4.35 -2.59
N ASN A 3 -14.14 -5.34 -3.42
CA ASN A 3 -13.19 -6.14 -4.21
C ASN A 3 -12.86 -5.57 -5.60
N THR A 4 -13.25 -4.32 -5.88
CA THR A 4 -13.01 -3.63 -7.15
C THR A 4 -11.93 -2.54 -7.04
N ALA A 5 -11.32 -2.39 -5.86
CA ALA A 5 -10.20 -1.48 -5.67
C ALA A 5 -8.91 -2.09 -6.23
N GLU A 6 -7.96 -1.22 -6.53
CA GLU A 6 -6.63 -1.60 -7.02
C GLU A 6 -5.58 -1.42 -5.91
N VAL A 7 -4.50 -2.15 -6.02
CA VAL A 7 -3.31 -2.03 -5.17
C VAL A 7 -2.07 -2.29 -6.03
N GLY A 8 -0.94 -1.67 -5.68
CA GLY A 8 0.33 -1.99 -6.32
C GLY A 8 0.79 -3.40 -5.90
N ARG A 9 0.92 -4.33 -6.84
CA ARG A 9 1.50 -5.65 -6.63
C ARG A 9 2.86 -5.74 -7.31
N PHE A 10 3.86 -6.26 -6.59
CA PHE A 10 5.19 -6.48 -7.14
C PHE A 10 5.19 -7.57 -8.21
N GLU A 11 5.85 -7.31 -9.33
CA GLU A 11 6.07 -8.27 -10.40
C GLU A 11 7.54 -8.69 -10.44
N PRO A 12 7.90 -9.91 -9.95
CA PRO A 12 9.29 -10.34 -9.85
C PRO A 12 10.03 -10.37 -11.19
N SER A 13 9.32 -10.70 -12.27
CA SER A 13 9.89 -10.78 -13.63
C SER A 13 10.37 -9.43 -14.16
N ALA A 14 9.74 -8.34 -13.72
CA ALA A 14 10.03 -6.98 -14.18
C ALA A 14 10.69 -6.10 -13.12
N GLY A 15 10.71 -6.54 -11.85
CA GLY A 15 11.27 -5.77 -10.73
C GLY A 15 10.50 -4.50 -10.40
N VAL A 16 9.22 -4.41 -10.81
CA VAL A 16 8.39 -3.20 -10.65
C VAL A 16 7.05 -3.54 -10.01
N PHE A 17 6.41 -2.55 -9.39
CA PHE A 17 5.03 -2.66 -8.91
C PHE A 17 4.05 -2.30 -10.02
N LYS A 18 3.06 -3.16 -10.27
CA LYS A 18 1.94 -2.91 -11.21
C LYS A 18 0.61 -2.88 -10.47
N GLN A 19 -0.36 -2.13 -11.01
CA GLN A 19 -1.72 -2.13 -10.46
C GLN A 19 -2.37 -3.50 -10.66
N ALA A 20 -2.96 -4.02 -9.60
CA ALA A 20 -3.72 -5.27 -9.60
C ALA A 20 -5.03 -5.06 -8.82
N MET A 21 -6.10 -5.68 -9.31
CA MET A 21 -7.39 -5.66 -8.62
C MET A 21 -7.33 -6.51 -7.36
N TRP A 22 -8.06 -6.11 -6.32
CA TRP A 22 -8.09 -6.82 -5.04
C TRP A 22 -8.49 -8.30 -5.15
N ARG A 23 -9.37 -8.63 -6.11
CA ARG A 23 -9.78 -10.01 -6.37
C ARG A 23 -8.66 -10.93 -6.90
N ASP A 24 -7.59 -10.33 -7.42
CA ASP A 24 -6.48 -11.03 -8.07
C ASP A 24 -5.24 -11.15 -7.14
N ILE A 25 -5.38 -10.69 -5.89
CA ILE A 25 -4.33 -10.76 -4.86
C ILE A 25 -4.34 -12.13 -4.18
N ALA A 26 -3.16 -12.73 -4.04
CA ALA A 26 -2.96 -14.02 -3.40
C ALA A 26 -1.95 -13.94 -2.23
N VAL A 27 -1.98 -14.96 -1.36
CA VAL A 27 -1.01 -15.09 -0.26
C VAL A 27 0.40 -15.20 -0.83
N GLY A 28 1.31 -14.37 -0.33
CA GLY A 28 2.69 -14.27 -0.81
C GLY A 28 2.95 -13.12 -1.77
N ASP A 29 1.91 -12.41 -2.21
CA ASP A 29 2.07 -11.18 -2.99
C ASP A 29 2.68 -10.06 -2.14
N LEU A 30 3.67 -9.37 -2.71
CA LEU A 30 4.22 -8.14 -2.12
C LEU A 30 3.41 -6.95 -2.63
N LEU A 31 2.83 -6.21 -1.69
CA LEU A 31 1.93 -5.10 -1.98
C LEU A 31 2.57 -3.76 -1.59
N LEU A 32 2.41 -2.77 -2.46
CA LEU A 32 2.68 -1.37 -2.19
C LEU A 32 1.34 -0.64 -2.01
N VAL A 33 1.07 -0.24 -0.77
CA VAL A 33 -0.16 0.47 -0.39
C VAL A 33 0.18 1.93 -0.15
N ALA A 34 -0.52 2.84 -0.81
CA ALA A 34 -0.29 4.28 -0.61
C ALA A 34 -0.99 4.79 0.66
N LYS A 35 -0.53 5.94 1.15
CA LYS A 35 -1.15 6.59 2.33
C LYS A 35 -2.63 6.86 2.08
N GLY A 36 -3.47 6.37 2.99
CA GLY A 36 -4.92 6.58 2.94
C GLY A 36 -5.68 5.55 2.08
N GLU A 37 -4.98 4.60 1.46
CA GLU A 37 -5.62 3.48 0.78
C GLU A 37 -5.98 2.37 1.79
N PRO A 38 -7.13 1.72 1.63
CA PRO A 38 -7.52 0.61 2.48
C PRO A 38 -6.72 -0.65 2.12
N PHE A 39 -6.61 -1.57 3.07
CA PHE A 39 -5.93 -2.85 2.85
C PHE A 39 -6.87 -3.87 2.21
N PRO A 40 -6.41 -4.64 1.20
CA PRO A 40 -7.23 -5.65 0.52
C PRO A 40 -7.53 -6.89 1.37
N ALA A 41 -6.67 -7.20 2.34
CA ALA A 41 -6.74 -8.37 3.21
C ALA A 41 -5.93 -8.11 4.50
N ASP A 42 -5.82 -9.11 5.38
CA ASP A 42 -4.89 -9.07 6.50
C ASP A 42 -3.45 -9.08 5.97
N THR A 43 -2.71 -7.99 6.18
CA THR A 43 -1.37 -7.80 5.65
C THR A 43 -0.32 -7.71 6.76
N LEU A 44 0.91 -8.13 6.44
CA LEU A 44 2.08 -7.88 7.27
C LEU A 44 2.89 -6.74 6.65
N VAL A 45 3.07 -5.65 7.39
CA VAL A 45 3.86 -4.51 6.94
C VAL A 45 5.34 -4.80 7.14
N LEU A 46 6.09 -4.81 6.03
CA LEU A 46 7.52 -5.10 5.98
C LEU A 46 8.39 -3.85 6.07
N ALA A 47 7.92 -2.76 5.47
CA ALA A 47 8.60 -1.47 5.45
C ALA A 47 7.58 -0.34 5.39
N SER A 48 8.01 0.84 5.84
CA SER A 48 7.26 2.09 5.74
C SER A 48 8.09 3.12 4.98
N ALA A 49 7.44 4.16 4.48
CA ALA A 49 8.14 5.32 3.92
C ALA A 49 8.92 6.11 5.01
N ASP A 50 8.56 5.90 6.28
CA ASP A 50 9.34 6.41 7.41
C ASP A 50 10.60 5.55 7.61
N PRO A 51 11.82 6.14 7.64
CA PRO A 51 13.06 5.42 7.90
C PRO A 51 13.10 4.68 9.24
N ALA A 52 12.31 5.12 10.23
CA ALA A 52 12.15 4.43 11.51
C ALA A 52 11.24 3.20 11.41
N GLY A 53 10.62 2.96 10.25
CA GLY A 53 9.66 1.88 10.02
C GLY A 53 8.30 2.12 10.67
N THR A 54 8.05 3.32 11.19
CA THR A 54 6.79 3.69 11.83
C THR A 54 5.70 3.91 10.80
N PHE A 55 4.50 3.40 11.08
CA PHE A 55 3.32 3.61 10.25
C PHE A 55 2.06 3.67 11.13
N TYR A 56 0.99 4.22 10.54
CA TYR A 56 -0.26 4.48 11.25
C TYR A 56 -1.40 3.74 10.55
N VAL A 57 -2.16 2.97 11.31
CA VAL A 57 -3.34 2.26 10.81
C VAL A 57 -4.59 2.86 11.44
N ALA A 58 -5.49 3.34 10.60
CA ALA A 58 -6.83 3.74 11.01
C ALA A 58 -7.77 2.53 10.93
N THR A 59 -8.38 2.12 12.04
CA THR A 59 -9.46 1.12 12.07
C THR A 59 -10.85 1.78 12.05
N LYS A 60 -10.93 3.03 11.55
CA LYS A 60 -12.12 3.89 11.58
C LYS A 60 -13.37 3.21 10.99
N SER A 61 -13.18 2.28 10.06
CA SER A 61 -14.25 1.56 9.35
C SER A 61 -15.06 0.58 10.23
N MET A 62 -14.68 0.33 11.49
CA MET A 62 -15.38 -0.62 12.38
C MET A 62 -16.03 -0.02 13.64
N ASP A 63 -15.60 1.16 14.14
CA ASP A 63 -16.09 1.68 15.44
C ASP A 63 -16.12 3.21 15.58
N GLY A 64 -15.90 3.98 14.50
CA GLY A 64 -15.97 5.45 14.55
C GLY A 64 -14.84 6.16 15.33
N GLU A 65 -13.86 5.41 15.85
CA GLU A 65 -12.65 5.97 16.47
C GLU A 65 -11.81 6.76 15.47
N THR A 66 -11.44 7.99 15.82
CA THR A 66 -10.49 8.85 15.08
C THR A 66 -9.03 8.55 15.40
N ASN A 67 -8.77 7.57 16.27
CA ASN A 67 -7.44 7.30 16.78
C ASN A 67 -6.65 6.41 15.81
N LEU A 68 -5.44 6.85 15.45
CA LEU A 68 -4.52 6.09 14.61
C LEU A 68 -3.70 5.17 15.51
N LYS A 69 -3.74 3.85 15.26
CA LYS A 69 -2.87 2.92 15.96
C LYS A 69 -1.49 2.99 15.33
N GLU A 70 -0.54 3.55 16.08
CA GLU A 70 0.87 3.54 15.73
C GLU A 70 1.40 2.10 15.78
N ARG A 71 2.12 1.71 14.73
CA ARG A 71 2.75 0.41 14.57
C ARG A 71 4.14 0.62 13.98
N ALA A 72 5.03 -0.34 14.22
CA ALA A 72 6.38 -0.34 13.65
C ALA A 72 6.60 -1.61 12.85
N ALA A 73 7.29 -1.49 11.71
CA ALA A 73 7.72 -2.62 10.91
C ALA A 73 8.79 -3.45 11.66
N PRO A 74 8.90 -4.76 11.40
CA PRO A 74 9.89 -5.60 12.07
C PRO A 74 11.33 -5.11 11.82
N ALA A 75 12.09 -4.91 12.91
CA ALA A 75 13.47 -4.41 12.85
C ALA A 75 14.39 -5.25 11.95
N LEU A 76 14.17 -6.57 11.91
CA LEU A 76 14.92 -7.49 11.03
C LEU A 76 14.80 -7.12 9.55
N VAL A 77 13.61 -6.66 9.13
CA VAL A 77 13.34 -6.32 7.74
C VAL A 77 13.92 -4.94 7.41
N LEU A 78 13.82 -3.98 8.34
CA LEU A 78 14.44 -2.66 8.21
C LEU A 78 15.97 -2.74 8.04
N ASP A 79 16.64 -3.59 8.83
CA ASP A 79 18.08 -3.81 8.75
C ASP A 79 18.48 -4.47 7.42
N SER A 80 17.65 -5.41 6.94
CA SER A 80 17.90 -6.14 5.69
C SER A 80 17.64 -5.30 4.42
N LEU A 81 16.77 -4.29 4.50
CA LEU A 81 16.42 -3.47 3.34
C LEU A 81 17.42 -2.34 3.05
N GLY A 82 18.27 -1.99 4.02
CA GLY A 82 19.28 -0.93 3.85
C GLY A 82 18.66 0.46 3.62
N SER A 83 19.31 1.50 4.15
CA SER A 83 18.90 2.89 3.94
C SER A 83 19.23 3.35 2.51
N GLU A 84 18.46 2.97 1.50
CA GLU A 84 18.68 3.45 0.14
C GLU A 84 17.33 3.79 -0.53
N ALA A 85 16.86 5.00 -0.24
CA ALA A 85 16.30 6.05 -1.11
C ALA A 85 15.68 5.74 -2.51
N ASP A 86 15.19 4.54 -2.82
CA ASP A 86 14.65 4.21 -4.15
C ASP A 86 13.14 3.87 -4.17
N ALA A 87 12.38 4.38 -3.20
CA ALA A 87 10.91 4.28 -3.21
C ALA A 87 10.24 5.28 -4.19
N ALA A 88 11.01 6.13 -4.87
CA ALA A 88 10.49 7.28 -5.61
C ALA A 88 10.16 7.03 -7.11
N GLN A 89 10.52 5.89 -7.69
CA GLN A 89 10.38 5.67 -9.15
C GLN A 89 9.26 4.72 -9.58
N THR A 90 8.11 4.70 -8.89
CA THR A 90 6.85 4.16 -9.47
C THR A 90 5.79 5.25 -9.55
N ALA A 91 6.11 6.33 -10.27
CA ALA A 91 5.12 7.32 -10.68
C ALA A 91 4.08 6.65 -11.58
N ARG A 92 2.80 6.68 -11.15
CA ARG A 92 1.65 6.20 -11.90
C ARG A 92 1.63 6.82 -13.32
N PRO A 93 1.71 6.03 -14.42
CA PRO A 93 1.45 6.58 -15.74
C PRO A 93 -0.08 6.70 -15.91
N GLY A 94 -0.58 7.93 -15.88
CA GLY A 94 -1.83 8.35 -16.54
C GLY A 94 -3.10 7.53 -16.29
N GLY A 95 -3.84 7.86 -15.24
CA GLY A 95 -5.29 7.65 -15.18
C GLY A 95 -6.00 8.88 -15.72
N GLY A 96 -6.05 9.03 -17.05
CA GLY A 96 -6.85 10.05 -17.73
C GLY A 96 -8.22 9.49 -18.14
N ALA A 97 -9.22 10.38 -18.12
CA ALA A 97 -10.62 10.27 -18.58
C ALA A 97 -11.58 9.49 -17.65
N ALA A 98 -12.81 9.93 -17.36
CA ALA A 98 -13.69 10.98 -17.88
C ALA A 98 -14.53 11.51 -16.68
N GLY A 99 -14.83 12.80 -16.52
CA GLY A 99 -15.77 13.55 -17.35
C GLY A 99 -17.21 13.17 -16.98
N ASP A 100 -17.84 13.91 -16.05
CA ASP A 100 -19.21 14.43 -16.25
C ASP A 100 -19.55 15.55 -15.24
N GLN A 101 -20.40 16.45 -15.70
CA GLN A 101 -20.70 17.80 -15.21
C GLN A 101 -21.79 17.84 -14.13
N MET A 102 -21.82 18.96 -13.40
CA MET A 102 -23.00 19.69 -12.88
C MET A 102 -24.26 18.90 -12.52
N GLN A 103 -24.59 18.89 -11.22
CA GLN A 103 -25.61 19.78 -10.64
C GLN A 103 -25.52 19.79 -9.12
#